data_AF-A0A135VWX1-F1
#
_entry.id   AF-A0A135VWX1-F1
#
_cell.length_a   1.000
_cell.length_b   1.000
_cell.length_c   1.000
_cell.angle_alpha   90.00
_cell.angle_beta   90.00
_cell.angle_gamma   90.00
#
_symmetry.space_group_name_H-M   'P 1'
#
loop_
_entity.id
_entity.type
_entity.pdbx_description
1 polymer ?
#
loop_
_entity_poly.entity_id
_entity_poly.type
_entity_poly.pdbx_seq_one_letter_code
_entity_poly.pdbx_strand_id
1 'polypeptide(L)'
;MDFHKLALAMLSNCRSISTWIFTFGLGEETGWRGFLLPRLQGKYSALTSSLIVGIIWAGWHSPMFLYNENLRAHGPTGTIFWVIGLMFGATFLTWLYNSSRGSILMTALWHGTYNLFTGAAGQAAGLFAGIISMFVMVWVILIVTIFKPRDLSHSEKQTVTRRADRIIKTVRSSTQEESGNALLPLHLR
;
A
#
# COMPACT_ATOMS: atom_id res chain seq x y z
N MET A 1 15.80 -36.67 -0.29
CA MET A 1 15.53 -35.22 -0.23
C MET A 1 16.34 -34.65 0.92
N ASP A 2 17.25 -33.71 0.65
CA ASP A 2 18.19 -33.20 1.65
C ASP A 2 17.51 -32.14 2.54
N PHE A 3 17.17 -32.52 3.77
CA PHE A 3 16.50 -31.65 4.74
C PHE A 3 17.31 -30.39 5.07
N HIS A 4 18.65 -30.43 4.95
CA HIS A 4 19.50 -29.27 5.19
C HIS A 4 19.35 -28.24 4.07
N LYS A 5 19.32 -28.69 2.80
CA LYS A 5 19.05 -27.82 1.65
C LYS A 5 17.64 -27.22 1.68
N LEU A 6 16.65 -28.00 2.14
CA LEU A 6 15.29 -27.51 2.33
C LEU A 6 15.23 -26.43 3.42
N ALA A 7 15.86 -26.67 4.57
CA ALA A 7 15.91 -25.70 5.67
C ALA A 7 16.64 -24.41 5.27
N LEU A 8 17.77 -24.50 4.56
CA LEU A 8 18.49 -23.33 4.04
C LEU A 8 17.68 -22.57 2.99
N ALA A 9 16.97 -23.26 2.11
CA ALA A 9 16.07 -22.64 1.14
C ALA A 9 14.90 -21.91 1.83
N MET A 10 14.31 -22.52 2.86
CA MET A 10 13.24 -21.89 3.64
C MET A 10 13.75 -20.66 4.41
N LEU A 11 14.92 -20.74 5.05
CA LEU A 11 15.52 -19.61 5.77
C LEU A 11 15.93 -18.46 4.83
N SER A 12 16.44 -18.78 3.63
CA SER A 12 16.72 -17.80 2.57
C SER A 12 15.46 -17.09 2.12
N ASN A 13 14.38 -17.83 1.89
CA ASN A 13 13.09 -17.28 1.47
C ASN A 13 12.45 -16.43 2.58
N CYS A 14 12.52 -16.85 3.85
CA CYS A 14 12.00 -16.07 4.99
C CYS A 14 12.78 -14.76 5.22
N ARG A 15 14.11 -14.77 5.02
CA ARG A 15 14.94 -13.55 5.07
C ARG A 15 14.58 -12.58 3.95
N SER A 16 14.32 -13.10 2.74
CA SER A 16 13.85 -12.30 1.60
C SER A 16 12.49 -11.66 1.88
N ILE A 17 11.50 -12.45 2.32
CA ILE A 17 10.14 -11.99 2.65
C ILE A 17 10.16 -10.88 3.70
N SER A 18 10.94 -11.06 4.77
CA SER A 18 11.03 -10.07 5.84
C SER A 18 11.59 -8.75 5.32
N THR A 19 12.65 -8.80 4.50
CA THR A 19 13.25 -7.60 3.91
C THR A 19 12.23 -6.86 3.03
N TRP A 20 11.56 -7.57 2.12
CA TRP A 20 10.55 -6.98 1.24
C TRP A 20 9.39 -6.32 2.00
N ILE A 21 8.87 -6.97 3.04
CA ILE A 21 7.73 -6.43 3.81
C ILE A 21 8.15 -5.26 4.70
N PHE A 22 9.30 -5.35 5.39
CA PHE A 22 9.68 -4.31 6.36
C PHE A 22 10.29 -3.08 5.71
N THR A 23 11.15 -3.22 4.69
CA THR A 23 11.82 -2.06 4.07
C THR A 23 10.98 -1.46 2.95
N PHE A 24 10.54 -2.27 1.98
CA PHE A 24 9.80 -1.79 0.81
C PHE A 24 8.29 -1.67 1.08
N GLY A 25 7.72 -2.54 1.90
CA GLY A 25 6.33 -2.44 2.36
C GLY A 25 6.17 -1.34 3.42
N LEU A 26 6.48 -1.65 4.68
CA LEU A 26 6.21 -0.75 5.80
C LEU A 26 6.99 0.57 5.70
N GLY A 27 8.27 0.53 5.30
CA GLY A 27 9.08 1.73 5.12
C GLY A 27 8.47 2.73 4.13
N GLU A 28 8.07 2.28 2.94
CA GLU A 28 7.48 3.16 1.94
C GLU A 28 6.02 3.53 2.26
N GLU A 29 5.19 2.54 2.63
CA GLU A 29 3.76 2.76 2.84
C GLU A 29 3.45 3.67 4.03
N THR A 30 4.31 3.70 5.05
CA THR A 30 4.17 4.66 6.16
C THR A 30 4.33 6.11 5.67
N GLY A 31 5.26 6.38 4.76
CA GLY A 31 5.41 7.69 4.12
C GLY A 31 4.27 7.99 3.15
N TRP A 32 4.03 7.11 2.19
CA TRP A 32 3.06 7.36 1.12
C TRP A 32 1.62 7.37 1.63
N ARG A 33 1.19 6.34 2.35
CA ARG A 33 -0.21 6.15 2.78
C ARG A 33 -0.45 6.68 4.19
N GLY A 34 0.57 6.62 5.05
CA GLY A 34 0.49 7.16 6.40
C GLY A 34 0.64 8.68 6.48
N PHE A 35 1.41 9.31 5.58
CA PHE A 35 1.69 10.76 5.63
C PHE A 35 1.17 11.54 4.41
N LEU A 36 1.62 11.21 3.19
CA LEU A 36 1.36 12.04 2.01
C LEU A 36 -0.09 11.95 1.53
N LEU A 37 -0.59 10.74 1.31
CA LEU A 37 -1.91 10.47 0.73
C LEU A 37 -3.06 11.11 1.52
N PRO A 38 -3.16 11.02 2.86
CA PRO A 38 -4.28 11.61 3.60
C PRO A 38 -4.33 13.14 3.51
N ARG A 39 -3.18 13.79 3.30
CA ARG A 39 -3.10 15.25 3.10
C ARG A 39 -3.60 15.63 1.71
N LEU A 40 -3.20 14.88 0.68
CA LEU A 40 -3.68 15.07 -0.69
C LEU A 40 -5.18 14.80 -0.80
N GLN A 41 -5.67 13.72 -0.19
CA GLN A 41 -7.10 13.38 -0.20
C GLN A 41 -7.98 14.42 0.52
N GLY A 42 -7.40 15.24 1.41
CA GLY A 42 -8.09 16.39 2.00
C GLY A 42 -8.37 17.53 1.00
N LYS A 43 -7.59 17.62 -0.08
CA LYS A 43 -7.70 18.67 -1.10
C LYS A 43 -8.23 18.17 -2.45
N TYR A 44 -7.95 16.92 -2.79
CA TYR A 44 -8.24 16.33 -4.09
C TYR A 44 -9.08 15.05 -3.98
N SER A 45 -9.54 14.53 -5.12
CA SER A 45 -10.15 13.20 -5.21
C SER A 45 -9.13 12.10 -4.85
N ALA A 46 -9.60 10.91 -4.47
CA ALA A 46 -8.74 9.76 -4.22
C ALA A 46 -7.92 9.39 -5.46
N LEU A 47 -8.52 9.45 -6.66
CA LEU A 47 -7.79 9.19 -7.91
C LEU A 47 -6.71 10.24 -8.18
N THR A 48 -7.05 11.53 -8.11
CA THR A 48 -6.06 12.61 -8.32
C THR A 48 -4.93 12.51 -7.29
N SER A 49 -5.25 12.22 -6.03
CA SER A 49 -4.25 12.02 -4.98
C SER A 49 -3.34 10.82 -5.30
N SER A 50 -3.92 9.73 -5.79
CA SER A 50 -3.17 8.53 -6.21
C SER A 50 -2.20 8.82 -7.34
N LEU A 51 -2.62 9.59 -8.35
CA LEU A 51 -1.77 9.95 -9.49
C LEU A 51 -0.62 10.88 -9.07
N ILE A 52 -0.89 11.86 -8.19
CA ILE A 52 0.17 12.72 -7.62
C ILE A 52 1.18 11.87 -6.84
N VAL A 53 0.70 10.95 -5.98
CA VAL A 53 1.57 10.01 -5.25
C VAL A 53 2.38 9.18 -6.23
N GLY A 54 1.75 8.64 -7.28
CA GLY A 54 2.43 7.85 -8.31
C GLY A 54 3.56 8.62 -8.98
N ILE A 55 3.35 9.88 -9.37
CA ILE A 55 4.38 10.72 -10.03
C ILE A 55 5.57 10.93 -9.09
N ILE A 56 5.29 11.28 -7.83
CA ILE A 56 6.34 11.48 -6.82
C ILE A 56 7.09 10.16 -6.58
N TRP A 57 6.37 9.04 -6.56
CA TRP A 57 6.94 7.70 -6.37
C TRP A 57 7.84 7.29 -7.55
N ALA A 58 7.45 7.58 -8.79
CA ALA A 58 8.30 7.39 -9.97
C ALA A 58 9.59 8.24 -9.88
N GLY A 59 9.48 9.49 -9.44
CA GLY A 59 10.63 10.35 -9.19
C GLY A 59 11.55 9.81 -8.09
N TRP A 60 10.98 9.32 -6.99
CA TRP A 60 11.71 8.67 -5.90
C TRP A 60 12.49 7.43 -6.36
N HIS A 61 11.97 6.69 -7.33
CA HIS A 61 12.66 5.54 -7.91
C HIS A 61 13.62 5.87 -9.07
N SER A 62 13.68 7.14 -9.51
CA SER A 62 14.59 7.53 -10.60
C SER A 62 16.07 7.21 -10.37
N PRO A 63 16.65 7.24 -9.15
CA PRO A 63 18.04 6.84 -8.93
C PRO A 63 18.30 5.35 -9.26
N MET A 64 17.28 4.51 -9.30
CA MET A 64 17.42 3.09 -9.68
C MET A 64 17.97 2.91 -11.09
N PHE A 65 17.70 3.86 -12.00
CA PHE A 65 18.24 3.85 -13.35
C PHE A 65 19.77 3.99 -13.40
N LEU A 66 20.43 4.39 -12.31
CA LEU A 66 21.88 4.50 -12.24
C LEU A 66 22.57 3.14 -12.05
N TYR A 67 21.92 2.17 -11.42
CA TYR A 67 22.53 0.91 -11.02
C TYR A 67 21.78 -0.36 -11.46
N ASN A 68 20.52 -0.26 -11.92
CA ASN A 68 19.75 -1.41 -12.37
C ASN A 68 19.77 -1.53 -13.89
N GLU A 69 20.52 -2.50 -14.40
CA GLU A 69 20.68 -2.74 -15.84
C GLU A 69 19.36 -3.12 -16.53
N ASN A 70 18.47 -3.84 -15.86
CA ASN A 70 17.17 -4.23 -16.42
C ASN A 70 16.28 -3.00 -16.66
N LEU A 71 16.25 -2.06 -15.70
CA LEU A 71 15.52 -0.79 -15.85
C LEU A 71 16.10 0.07 -16.97
N ARG A 72 17.43 0.11 -17.11
CA ARG A 72 18.09 0.82 -18.22
C ARG A 72 17.79 0.19 -19.57
N ALA A 73 17.71 -1.13 -19.64
CA ALA A 73 17.43 -1.88 -20.87
C ALA A 73 16.01 -1.63 -21.42
N HIS A 74 15.09 -1.09 -20.62
CA HIS A 74 13.74 -0.73 -21.08
C HIS A 74 13.70 0.40 -22.12
N GLY A 75 14.75 1.23 -22.19
CA GLY A 75 14.78 2.41 -23.06
C GLY A 75 13.68 3.44 -22.74
N PRO A 76 13.53 4.49 -23.57
CA PRO A 76 12.57 5.57 -23.31
C PRO A 76 11.12 5.08 -23.27
N THR A 77 10.71 4.24 -24.21
CA THR A 77 9.34 3.72 -24.29
C THR A 77 9.00 2.81 -23.11
N GLY A 78 9.89 1.88 -22.74
CA GLY A 78 9.66 1.02 -21.59
C GLY A 78 9.65 1.80 -20.28
N THR A 79 10.42 2.89 -20.18
CA THR A 79 10.38 3.81 -19.03
C THR A 79 9.00 4.47 -18.89
N ILE A 80 8.37 4.89 -20.00
CA ILE A 80 7.01 5.46 -19.97
C ILE A 80 6.01 4.42 -19.44
N PHE A 81 6.06 3.18 -19.95
CA PHE A 81 5.18 2.11 -19.47
C PHE A 81 5.42 1.75 -18.01
N TRP A 82 6.68 1.81 -17.56
CA TRP A 82 7.03 1.62 -16.16
C TRP A 82 6.42 2.70 -15.26
N VAL A 83 6.50 3.98 -15.66
CA VAL A 83 5.83 5.09 -14.93
C VAL A 83 4.31 4.88 -14.90
N ILE A 84 3.71 4.50 -16.02
CA ILE A 84 2.26 4.17 -16.07
C ILE A 84 1.93 3.05 -15.09
N GLY A 85 2.74 1.98 -15.05
CA GLY A 85 2.60 0.89 -14.09
C GLY A 85 2.63 1.36 -12.63
N LEU A 86 3.53 2.28 -12.30
CA LEU A 86 3.56 2.90 -10.97
C LEU A 86 2.29 3.71 -10.66
N MET A 87 1.70 4.40 -11.64
CA MET A 87 0.42 5.11 -11.43
C MET A 87 -0.71 4.12 -11.08
N PHE A 88 -0.77 3.00 -11.80
CA PHE A 88 -1.74 1.94 -11.53
C PHE A 88 -1.52 1.33 -10.14
N GLY A 89 -0.29 0.96 -9.80
CA GLY A 89 0.07 0.45 -8.48
C GLY A 89 -0.27 1.45 -7.36
N ALA A 90 0.02 2.74 -7.56
CA ALA A 90 -0.29 3.78 -6.59
C ALA A 90 -1.80 3.90 -6.34
N THR A 91 -2.60 3.78 -7.40
CA THR A 91 -4.07 3.82 -7.37
C THR A 91 -4.65 2.58 -6.69
N PHE A 92 -4.14 1.38 -7.01
CA PHE A 92 -4.54 0.14 -6.36
C PHE A 92 -4.33 0.21 -4.85
N LEU A 93 -3.14 0.62 -4.42
CA LEU A 93 -2.80 0.75 -3.01
C LEU A 93 -3.64 1.82 -2.29
N THR A 94 -4.04 2.89 -2.99
CA THR A 94 -4.97 3.88 -2.45
C THR A 94 -6.37 3.30 -2.25
N TRP A 95 -6.88 2.52 -3.22
CA TRP A 95 -8.14 1.77 -3.05
C TRP A 95 -8.07 0.83 -1.84
N LEU A 96 -6.98 0.07 -1.70
CA LEU A 96 -6.80 -0.86 -0.58
C LEU A 96 -6.74 -0.11 0.77
N TYR A 97 -6.02 1.01 0.82
CA TYR A 97 -5.92 1.87 2.00
C TYR A 97 -7.28 2.45 2.41
N ASN A 98 -8.04 2.99 1.45
CA ASN A 98 -9.36 3.56 1.73
C ASN A 98 -10.37 2.48 2.12
N SER A 99 -10.36 1.33 1.43
CA SER A 99 -11.22 0.17 1.71
C SER A 99 -10.96 -0.44 3.09
N SER A 100 -9.70 -0.46 3.52
CA SER A 100 -9.28 -0.94 4.85
C SER A 100 -9.42 0.13 5.95
N ARG A 101 -10.07 1.27 5.65
CA ARG A 101 -10.30 2.38 6.59
C ARG A 101 -9.00 2.97 7.16
N GLY A 102 -7.91 2.93 6.38
CA GLY A 102 -6.63 3.52 6.71
C GLY A 102 -5.57 2.54 7.23
N SER A 103 -5.67 1.24 6.92
CA SER A 103 -4.69 0.25 7.40
C SER A 103 -3.40 0.27 6.58
N ILE A 104 -2.33 0.82 7.17
CA ILE A 104 -0.98 0.81 6.58
C ILE A 104 -0.41 -0.62 6.53
N LEU A 105 -0.78 -1.47 7.49
CA LEU A 105 -0.31 -2.85 7.52
C LEU A 105 -0.84 -3.64 6.31
N MET A 106 -2.12 -3.46 5.94
CA MET A 106 -2.69 -4.13 4.77
C MET A 106 -2.01 -3.70 3.47
N THR A 107 -1.74 -2.39 3.32
CA THR A 107 -1.02 -1.89 2.13
C THR A 107 0.42 -2.40 2.09
N ALA A 108 1.11 -2.44 3.22
CA ALA A 108 2.50 -2.90 3.31
C ALA A 108 2.63 -4.40 3.03
N LEU A 109 1.72 -5.23 3.56
CA LEU A 109 1.71 -6.66 3.27
C LEU A 109 1.44 -6.93 1.80
N TRP A 110 0.47 -6.25 1.19
CA TRP A 110 0.20 -6.41 -0.24
C TRP A 110 1.39 -5.93 -1.09
N HIS A 111 1.96 -4.75 -0.79
CA HIS A 111 3.09 -4.20 -1.54
C HIS A 111 4.33 -5.09 -1.43
N GLY A 112 4.69 -5.52 -0.22
CA GLY A 112 5.81 -6.44 -0.01
C GLY A 112 5.59 -7.79 -0.71
N THR A 113 4.36 -8.32 -0.71
CA THR A 113 4.00 -9.55 -1.43
C THR A 113 4.12 -9.35 -2.94
N TYR A 114 3.61 -8.24 -3.48
CA TYR A 114 3.74 -7.90 -4.89
C TYR A 114 5.22 -7.86 -5.32
N ASN A 115 6.07 -7.18 -4.54
CA ASN A 115 7.50 -7.08 -4.83
C ASN A 115 8.21 -8.43 -4.72
N LEU A 116 7.81 -9.30 -3.80
CA LEU A 116 8.35 -10.65 -3.69
C LEU A 116 8.07 -11.46 -4.97
N PHE A 117 6.83 -11.44 -5.46
CA PHE A 117 6.43 -12.23 -6.63
C PHE A 117 6.91 -11.63 -7.96
N THR A 118 7.12 -10.31 -8.03
CA THR A 118 7.60 -9.64 -9.24
C THR A 118 9.12 -9.43 -9.27
N GLY A 119 9.77 -9.39 -8.10
CA GLY A 119 11.20 -9.12 -7.92
C GLY A 119 12.08 -10.35 -7.69
N ALA A 120 11.53 -11.56 -7.56
CA ALA A 120 12.31 -12.79 -7.48
C ALA A 120 13.04 -13.05 -8.81
N ALA A 121 14.32 -12.67 -8.86
CA ALA A 121 15.16 -12.66 -10.06
C ALA A 121 15.25 -14.04 -10.76
N GLY A 122 14.73 -14.10 -11.99
CA GLY A 122 14.89 -15.21 -12.94
C GLY A 122 14.22 -14.87 -14.29
N GLN A 123 14.61 -15.51 -15.39
CA GLN A 123 14.04 -15.23 -16.73
C GLN A 123 12.52 -15.50 -16.81
N ALA A 124 11.99 -16.43 -16.00
CA ALA A 124 10.56 -16.64 -15.85
C ALA A 124 9.84 -15.47 -15.13
N ALA A 125 10.56 -14.68 -14.34
CA ALA A 125 10.00 -13.61 -13.51
C ALA A 125 9.45 -12.44 -14.33
N GLY A 126 10.00 -12.16 -15.52
CA GLY A 126 9.50 -11.10 -16.40
C GLY A 126 8.06 -11.35 -16.88
N LEU A 127 7.75 -12.59 -17.28
CA LEU A 127 6.41 -12.97 -17.71
C LEU A 127 5.43 -12.97 -16.54
N PHE A 128 5.81 -13.56 -15.39
CA PHE A 128 4.98 -13.54 -14.18
C PHE A 128 4.70 -12.11 -13.70
N ALA A 129 5.72 -11.25 -13.67
CA ALA A 129 5.56 -9.85 -13.30
C ALA A 129 4.63 -9.11 -14.28
N GLY A 130 4.77 -9.35 -15.59
CA GLY A 130 3.88 -8.78 -16.60
C GLY A 130 2.42 -9.21 -16.41
N ILE A 131 2.18 -10.51 -16.19
CA ILE A 131 0.83 -11.05 -15.97
C ILE A 131 0.20 -10.47 -14.70
N ILE A 132 0.92 -10.48 -13.58
CA ILE A 132 0.43 -9.92 -12.31
C ILE A 132 0.14 -8.41 -12.48
N SER A 133 1.05 -7.68 -13.11
CA SER A 133 0.87 -6.24 -13.39
C SER A 133 -0.38 -5.98 -14.24
N MET A 134 -0.60 -6.78 -15.29
CA MET A 134 -1.78 -6.69 -16.14
C MET A 134 -3.06 -6.89 -15.33
N PHE A 135 -3.13 -7.91 -14.47
CA PHE A 135 -4.27 -8.13 -13.59
C PHE A 135 -4.52 -6.95 -12.66
N VAL A 136 -3.45 -6.38 -12.06
CA VAL A 136 -3.57 -5.19 -11.22
C VAL A 136 -4.10 -3.99 -12.01
N MET A 137 -3.61 -3.76 -13.23
CA MET A 137 -4.08 -2.67 -14.10
C MET A 137 -5.56 -2.83 -14.46
N VAL A 138 -5.97 -4.02 -14.89
CA VAL A 138 -7.39 -4.33 -15.18
C VAL A 138 -8.23 -4.12 -13.94
N TRP A 139 -7.76 -4.57 -12.77
CA TRP A 139 -8.48 -4.39 -11.51
C TRP A 139 -8.65 -2.92 -11.12
N VAL A 140 -7.62 -2.09 -11.34
CA VAL A 140 -7.71 -0.64 -11.11
C VAL A 140 -8.72 0.00 -12.05
N ILE A 141 -8.77 -0.40 -13.32
CA ILE A 141 -9.80 0.09 -14.26
C ILE A 141 -11.19 -0.23 -13.71
N LEU A 142 -11.43 -1.46 -13.27
CA LEU A 142 -12.69 -1.86 -12.64
C LEU A 142 -12.98 -1.08 -11.35
N ILE A 143 -11.98 -0.85 -10.51
CA ILE A 143 -12.12 -0.04 -9.29
C ILE A 143 -12.58 1.37 -9.62
N VAL A 144 -11.94 2.02 -10.61
CA VAL A 144 -12.25 3.41 -10.98
C VAL A 144 -13.67 3.50 -11.55
N THR A 145 -14.10 2.52 -12.34
CA THR A 145 -15.46 2.50 -12.91
C THR A 145 -16.54 2.20 -11.87
N ILE A 146 -16.28 1.29 -10.92
CA ILE A 146 -17.26 0.87 -9.91
C ILE A 146 -17.35 1.88 -8.76
N PHE A 147 -16.22 2.27 -8.17
CA PHE A 147 -16.19 3.06 -6.92
C PHE A 147 -16.14 4.57 -7.13
N LYS A 148 -16.01 5.01 -8.38
CA LYS A 148 -15.84 6.39 -8.81
C LYS A 148 -14.52 7.04 -8.33
N PRO A 149 -14.02 8.05 -9.05
CA PRO A 149 -12.72 8.69 -8.74
C PRO A 149 -12.64 9.39 -7.39
N ARG A 150 -13.78 9.77 -6.79
CA ARG A 150 -13.83 10.61 -5.58
C ARG A 150 -13.20 9.91 -4.38
N ASP A 151 -13.59 8.68 -4.11
CA ASP A 151 -13.21 7.93 -2.91
C ASP A 151 -12.44 6.65 -3.24
N LEU A 152 -12.59 6.12 -4.46
CA LEU A 152 -12.02 4.85 -4.89
C LEU A 152 -12.30 3.70 -3.90
N SER A 153 -13.37 3.75 -3.11
CA SER A 153 -13.83 2.62 -2.31
C SER A 153 -15.26 2.86 -1.83
N HIS A 154 -15.93 1.84 -1.30
CA HIS A 154 -17.21 2.01 -0.61
C HIS A 154 -17.08 2.85 0.67
N SER A 155 -15.89 2.90 1.26
CA SER A 155 -15.59 3.78 2.38
C SER A 155 -15.21 5.16 1.86
N GLU A 156 -15.57 6.22 2.59
CA GLU A 156 -15.02 7.54 2.25
C GLU A 156 -13.50 7.51 2.32
N LYS A 157 -12.84 8.32 1.50
CA LYS A 157 -11.39 8.47 1.52
C LYS A 157 -10.87 8.86 2.90
N GLN A 158 -9.63 8.43 3.21
CA GLN A 158 -9.00 8.78 4.48
C GLN A 158 -8.31 10.14 4.39
N THR A 159 -8.65 11.06 5.28
CA THR A 159 -8.03 12.39 5.40
C THR A 159 -7.47 12.59 6.80
N VAL A 160 -6.62 13.61 6.96
CA VAL A 160 -6.07 13.99 8.28
C VAL A 160 -7.19 14.36 9.27
N THR A 161 -8.16 15.15 8.82
CA THR A 161 -9.30 15.60 9.64
C THR A 161 -10.13 14.42 10.13
N ARG A 162 -10.49 13.50 9.24
CA ARG A 162 -11.30 12.33 9.58
C ARG A 162 -10.61 11.40 10.59
N ARG A 163 -9.28 11.31 10.53
CA ARG A 163 -8.50 10.56 11.53
C ARG A 163 -8.58 11.22 12.90
N ALA A 164 -8.48 12.55 12.97
CA ALA A 164 -8.66 13.29 14.22
C ALA A 164 -10.07 13.11 14.79
N ASP A 165 -11.11 13.24 13.97
CA ASP A 165 -12.51 13.08 14.39
C ASP A 165 -12.77 11.69 14.99
N ARG A 166 -12.19 10.65 14.39
CA ARG A 166 -12.32 9.27 14.90
C ARG A 166 -11.67 9.11 16.27
N ILE A 167 -10.47 9.65 16.45
CA ILE A 167 -9.76 9.60 17.74
C ILE A 167 -10.59 10.33 18.81
N ILE A 168 -11.07 11.54 18.50
CA ILE A 168 -11.89 12.33 19.42
C ILE A 168 -13.16 11.55 19.81
N LYS A 169 -13.84 10.93 18.84
CA LYS A 169 -15.04 10.12 19.11
C LYS A 169 -14.74 8.93 20.02
N THR A 170 -13.65 8.21 19.77
CA THR A 170 -13.23 7.05 20.59
C THR A 170 -12.85 7.46 22.02
N VAL A 171 -12.09 8.54 22.18
CA VAL A 171 -11.74 9.09 23.50
C VAL A 171 -12.98 9.54 24.25
N ARG A 172 -13.92 10.23 23.57
CA ARG A 172 -15.17 10.66 24.18
C ARG A 172 -16.02 9.47 24.65
N SER A 173 -16.13 8.40 23.86
CA SER A 173 -16.88 7.21 24.28
C SER A 173 -16.25 6.51 25.49
N SER A 174 -14.92 6.40 25.56
CA SER A 174 -14.26 5.76 26.71
C SER A 174 -14.43 6.58 27.99
N THR A 175 -14.37 7.92 27.90
CA THR A 175 -14.62 8.78 29.07
C THR A 175 -16.06 8.67 29.58
N GLN A 176 -17.04 8.49 28.69
CA GLN A 176 -18.43 8.31 29.12
C GLN A 176 -18.66 6.95 29.78
N GLU A 177 -18.03 5.88 29.27
CA GLU A 177 -18.08 4.55 29.87
C GLU A 177 -17.42 4.51 31.27
N GLU A 178 -16.25 5.14 31.43
CA GLU A 178 -15.60 5.27 32.75
C GLU A 178 -16.46 6.07 33.73
N SER A 179 -17.06 7.19 33.31
CA SER A 179 -17.94 7.98 34.17
C SER A 179 -19.22 7.23 34.55
N GLY A 180 -19.78 6.42 33.64
CA GLY A 180 -20.95 5.58 33.90
C GLY A 180 -20.63 4.45 34.88
N ASN A 181 -19.47 3.80 34.75
CA ASN A 181 -19.03 2.75 35.67
C ASN A 181 -18.63 3.29 37.05
N ALA A 182 -18.10 4.52 37.13
CA ALA A 182 -17.81 5.18 38.41
C ALA A 182 -19.08 5.56 39.21
N LEU A 183 -20.22 5.67 38.53
CA LEU A 183 -21.53 5.94 39.13
C LEU A 183 -22.33 4.66 39.44
N LEU A 184 -21.83 3.46 39.11
CA LEU A 184 -22.44 2.22 39.59
C LEU A 184 -22.17 2.13 41.11
N PRO A 185 -23.20 2.25 41.96
CA PRO A 185 -23.00 2.29 43.40
C PRO A 185 -22.43 0.96 43.88
N LEU A 186 -21.55 1.05 44.87
CA LEU A 186 -20.94 -0.02 45.68
C LEU A 186 -21.95 -0.89 46.46
N HIS A 187 -23.21 -0.99 45.99
CA HIS A 187 -24.36 -1.61 46.67
C HIS A 187 -24.62 -3.07 46.33
N LEU A 188 -23.61 -3.83 45.95
CA LEU A 188 -23.66 -5.30 45.94
C LEU A 188 -22.39 -5.87 46.58
N ARG A 189 -22.32 -5.79 47.90
CA ARG A 189 -21.59 -6.70 48.78
C ARG A 189 -22.49 -7.07 49.95
#